data_AF-R6QBU4-F1
#
_entry.id   AF-R6QBU4-F1
#
_cell.length_a   1.000
_cell.length_b   1.000
_cell.length_c   1.000
_cell.angle_alpha   90.00
_cell.angle_beta   90.00
_cell.angle_gamma   90.00
#
_symmetry.space_group_name_H-M   'P 1'
#
loop_
_entity.id
_entity.type
_entity.pdbx_description
1 polymer ?
#
loop_
_entity_poly.entity_id
_entity_poly.type
_entity_poly.pdbx_seq_one_letter_code
_entity_poly.pdbx_strand_id
1 'polypeptide(L)'
;MCEIDLKDCELLFETGIFSFTCDELYYFSLVRQYEAEGEGYNQIHVDVIYPPSSKISEFSRADWAENVDEFKQKVLSSEEYSILKDEPIYKLDIYDDNTE
;
A
#
# COMPACT_ATOMS: atom_id res chain seq x y z
N MET A 1 -2.37 8.46 -23.09
CA MET A 1 -2.95 7.53 -22.10
C MET A 1 -1.99 6.35 -22.08
N CYS A 2 -1.06 6.30 -21.12
CA CYS A 2 -0.07 5.22 -21.08
C CYS A 2 -0.74 4.01 -20.44
N GLU A 3 -1.32 3.14 -21.26
CA GLU A 3 -1.64 1.77 -20.85
C GLU A 3 -0.30 1.04 -20.78
N ILE A 4 0.26 0.98 -19.57
CA ILE A 4 1.35 0.07 -19.26
C ILE A 4 0.69 -1.31 -19.22
N ASP A 5 1.05 -2.18 -20.16
CA ASP A 5 0.65 -3.59 -20.16
C ASP A 5 1.30 -4.22 -18.91
N LEU A 6 0.55 -4.24 -17.80
CA LEU A 6 0.93 -4.88 -16.54
C LEU A 6 0.75 -6.40 -16.65
N LYS A 7 1.26 -7.00 -17.74
CA LYS A 7 1.41 -8.45 -17.80
C LYS A 7 2.40 -8.82 -16.69
N ASP A 8 1.98 -9.63 -15.73
CA ASP A 8 2.76 -10.07 -14.57
C ASP A 8 3.12 -8.97 -13.54
N CYS A 9 2.10 -8.26 -13.02
CA CYS A 9 2.26 -7.49 -11.80
C CYS A 9 1.16 -7.83 -10.79
N GLU A 10 1.54 -8.12 -9.56
CA GLU A 10 0.62 -8.29 -8.44
C GLU A 10 0.60 -7.01 -7.59
N LEU A 11 -0.58 -6.57 -7.19
CA LEU A 11 -0.75 -5.38 -6.36
C LEU A 11 -1.26 -5.81 -5.00
N LEU A 12 -0.61 -5.37 -3.93
CA LEU A 12 -1.04 -5.59 -2.55
C LEU A 12 -1.42 -4.27 -1.91
N PHE A 13 -2.64 -4.22 -1.40
CA PHE A 13 -3.13 -3.13 -0.58
C PHE A 13 -3.15 -3.60 0.87
N GLU A 14 -2.23 -3.07 1.65
CA GLU A 14 -2.11 -3.40 3.06
C GLU A 14 -2.33 -2.15 3.91
N THR A 15 -3.08 -2.27 4.98
CA THR A 15 -3.16 -1.22 5.99
C THR A 15 -3.13 -1.82 7.40
N GLY A 16 -2.62 -1.04 8.35
CA GLY A 16 -2.61 -1.44 9.74
C GLY A 16 -1.77 -0.54 10.62
N ILE A 17 -1.85 -0.75 11.93
CA ILE A 17 -0.89 -0.16 12.87
C ILE A 17 0.35 -1.03 12.93
N PHE A 18 1.50 -0.40 12.70
CA PHE A 18 2.79 -1.03 12.92
C PHE A 18 3.66 -0.15 13.81
N SER A 19 4.39 -0.79 14.71
CA SER A 19 5.26 -0.15 15.70
C SER A 19 6.74 -0.45 15.42
N PHE A 20 7.17 -0.20 14.18
CA PHE A 20 8.57 -0.41 13.76
C PHE A 20 9.55 0.57 14.42
N THR A 21 9.11 1.79 14.73
CA THR A 21 9.96 2.88 15.22
C THR A 21 9.68 3.27 16.67
N CYS A 22 9.08 2.38 17.46
CA CYS A 22 8.65 2.61 18.86
C CYS A 22 7.39 3.49 19.01
N ASP A 23 7.01 4.23 17.98
CA ASP A 23 5.71 4.88 17.85
C ASP A 23 4.72 3.96 17.11
N GLU A 24 3.50 3.84 17.62
CA GLU A 24 2.40 3.19 16.91
C GLU A 24 1.97 4.10 15.77
N LEU A 25 2.29 3.75 14.53
CA LEU A 25 1.89 4.53 13.36
C LEU A 25 1.00 3.69 12.47
N TYR A 26 0.09 4.35 11.76
CA TYR A 26 -0.77 3.68 10.81
C TYR A 26 -0.14 3.72 9.42
N TYR A 27 0.08 2.56 8.83
CA TYR A 27 0.65 2.41 7.50
C TYR A 27 -0.48 2.13 6.54
N PHE A 28 -0.50 2.91 5.46
CA PHE A 28 -1.34 2.69 4.29
C PHE A 28 -0.39 2.35 3.14
N SER A 29 -0.20 1.06 2.94
CA SER A 29 0.85 0.48 2.11
C SER A 29 0.26 0.01 0.78
N LEU A 30 0.80 0.54 -0.31
CA LEU A 30 0.48 0.14 -1.67
C LEU A 30 1.73 -0.48 -2.27
N VAL A 31 1.70 -1.79 -2.44
CA VAL A 31 2.84 -2.55 -2.94
C VAL A 31 2.53 -3.02 -4.35
N ARG A 32 3.49 -2.82 -5.25
CA ARG A 32 3.46 -3.37 -6.60
C ARG A 32 4.62 -4.33 -6.77
N GLN A 33 4.30 -5.61 -6.88
CA GLN A 33 5.23 -6.66 -7.24
C GLN A 33 5.25 -6.84 -8.76
N TYR A 34 6.43 -6.96 -9.35
CA TYR A 34 6.63 -7.22 -10.78
C TYR A 34 7.84 -8.12 -10.99
N GLU A 35 7.83 -8.92 -12.05
CA GLU A 35 9.01 -9.69 -12.45
C GLU A 35 10.16 -8.74 -12.80
N ALA A 36 11.31 -8.94 -12.17
CA ALA A 36 12.54 -8.24 -12.52
C ALA A 36 13.12 -8.82 -13.83
N GLU A 37 14.01 -8.09 -14.51
CA GLU A 37 14.72 -8.60 -15.71
C GLU A 37 15.72 -9.78 -15.41
N GLY A 38 15.58 -10.49 -14.28
CA GLY A 38 16.47 -11.55 -13.77
C GLY A 38 15.76 -12.66 -12.97
N GLU A 39 16.46 -13.31 -12.01
CA GLU A 39 15.84 -14.23 -11.04
C GLU A 39 15.35 -13.41 -9.83
N GLY A 40 14.03 -13.27 -9.67
CA GLY A 40 13.43 -12.61 -8.51
C GLY A 40 12.26 -11.69 -8.86
N TYR A 41 11.61 -11.19 -7.81
CA TYR A 41 10.53 -10.21 -7.93
C TYR A 41 10.98 -8.88 -7.33
N ASN A 42 10.67 -7.79 -8.02
CA ASN A 42 10.85 -6.46 -7.48
C ASN A 42 9.53 -5.97 -6.90
N GLN A 43 9.59 -5.36 -5.74
CA GLN A 43 8.43 -4.81 -5.04
C GLN A 43 8.64 -3.32 -4.84
N ILE A 44 7.80 -2.50 -5.46
CA ILE A 44 7.74 -1.07 -5.14
C ILE A 44 6.76 -0.89 -4.01
N HIS A 45 7.25 -0.39 -2.88
CA HIS A 45 6.46 -0.01 -1.73
C HIS A 45 6.15 1.48 -1.77
N VAL A 46 4.89 1.82 -1.58
CA VAL A 46 4.42 3.18 -1.36
C VAL A 46 3.64 3.19 -0.04
N ASP A 47 4.30 3.63 1.02
CA ASP A 47 3.77 3.65 2.36
C ASP A 47 3.38 5.08 2.75
N VAL A 48 2.08 5.31 2.86
CA VAL A 48 1.54 6.55 3.41
C VAL A 48 1.29 6.35 4.90
N ILE A 49 2.06 7.07 5.72
CA ILE A 49 2.07 6.90 7.17
C ILE A 49 1.24 8.02 7.79
N TYR A 50 0.35 7.63 8.69
CA TYR A 50 -0.56 8.50 9.42
C TYR A 50 -0.35 8.35 10.93
N PRO A 51 -0.66 9.40 11.71
CA PRO A 51 -0.66 9.26 13.16
C PRO A 51 -1.76 8.28 13.59
N PRO A 52 -1.55 7.51 14.66
CA PRO A 52 -2.56 6.58 15.14
C PRO A 52 -3.78 7.38 15.60
N SER A 53 -4.94 7.02 15.09
CA SER A 53 -6.22 7.61 15.48
C SER A 53 -7.16 6.50 15.85
N SER A 54 -7.96 6.68 16.91
CA SER A 54 -8.95 5.68 17.34
C SER A 54 -9.92 5.27 16.23
N LYS A 55 -10.09 6.10 15.19
CA LYS A 55 -10.94 5.82 14.03
C LYS A 55 -10.33 4.86 13.02
N ILE A 56 -9.01 4.77 12.94
CA ILE A 56 -8.29 3.96 11.94
C ILE A 56 -7.46 2.87 12.59
N SER A 57 -7.18 2.98 13.88
CA SER A 57 -6.40 2.01 14.66
C SER A 57 -6.97 0.61 14.71
N GLU A 58 -8.29 0.48 14.56
CA GLU A 58 -8.98 -0.82 14.56
C GLU A 58 -9.00 -1.48 13.17
N PHE A 59 -8.60 -0.75 12.13
CA PHE A 59 -8.65 -1.21 10.75
C PHE A 59 -7.33 -1.80 10.33
N SER A 60 -7.34 -3.04 9.87
CA SER A 60 -6.20 -3.64 9.19
C SER A 60 -6.69 -4.57 8.09
N ARG A 61 -5.98 -4.57 6.97
CA ARG A 61 -6.29 -5.42 5.83
C ARG A 61 -5.03 -5.74 5.05
N ALA A 62 -5.10 -6.83 4.31
CA ALA A 62 -4.13 -7.20 3.29
C ALA A 62 -4.89 -7.80 2.12
N ASP A 63 -5.05 -7.01 1.06
CA ASP A 63 -5.85 -7.31 -0.11
C ASP A 63 -4.97 -7.36 -1.36
N TRP A 64 -4.79 -8.56 -1.91
CA TRP A 64 -4.14 -8.74 -3.21
C TRP A 64 -5.12 -8.42 -4.35
N ALA A 65 -4.59 -7.89 -5.44
CA ALA A 65 -5.30 -7.58 -6.67
C ALA A 65 -4.40 -7.82 -7.89
N GLU A 66 -4.93 -8.51 -8.87
CA GLU A 66 -4.23 -8.81 -10.13
C GLU A 66 -4.33 -7.65 -11.14
N ASN A 67 -5.25 -6.71 -10.90
CA ASN A 67 -5.55 -5.61 -11.81
C ASN A 67 -5.56 -4.26 -11.10
N VAL A 68 -5.04 -3.23 -11.76
CA VAL A 68 -5.04 -1.85 -11.23
C VAL A 68 -6.44 -1.32 -10.99
N ASP A 69 -7.40 -1.68 -11.84
CA ASP A 69 -8.77 -1.19 -11.69
C ASP A 69 -9.43 -1.77 -10.43
N GLU A 70 -9.29 -3.09 -10.22
CA GLU A 70 -9.77 -3.75 -9.01
C GLU A 70 -9.06 -3.21 -7.77
N PHE A 71 -7.73 -3.07 -7.83
CA PHE A 71 -6.93 -2.49 -6.75
C PHE A 71 -7.41 -1.10 -6.35
N LYS A 72 -7.62 -0.22 -7.34
CA LYS A 72 -8.17 1.12 -7.11
C LYS A 72 -9.56 1.06 -6.49
N GLN A 73 -10.43 0.16 -6.96
CA GLN A 73 -11.76 0.00 -6.37
C GLN A 73 -11.69 -0.45 -4.91
N LYS A 74 -10.82 -1.42 -4.57
CA LYS A 74 -10.60 -1.86 -3.18
C LYS A 74 -10.13 -0.72 -2.29
N VAL A 75 -9.15 0.05 -2.76
CA VAL A 75 -8.64 1.23 -2.06
C VAL A 75 -9.73 2.28 -1.87
N LEU A 76 -10.41 2.69 -2.94
CA LEU A 76 -11.42 3.74 -2.90
C LEU A 76 -12.68 3.35 -2.12
N SER A 77 -13.02 2.07 -2.12
CA SER A 77 -14.16 1.52 -1.36
C SER A 77 -13.84 1.23 0.11
N SER A 78 -12.57 1.38 0.53
CA SER A 78 -12.16 1.14 1.91
C SER A 78 -12.63 2.28 2.84
N GLU A 79 -13.03 1.91 4.05
CA GLU A 79 -13.40 2.89 5.09
C GLU A 79 -12.17 3.66 5.54
N GLU A 80 -11.03 2.97 5.58
CA GLU A 80 -9.70 3.49 5.85
C GLU A 80 -9.38 4.67 4.94
N TYR A 81 -9.50 4.51 3.62
CA TYR A 81 -9.28 5.59 2.66
C TYR A 81 -10.27 6.74 2.85
N SER A 82 -11.54 6.43 3.11
CA SER A 82 -12.58 7.45 3.31
C SER A 82 -12.32 8.34 4.52
N ILE A 83 -11.69 7.80 5.56
CA ILE A 83 -11.26 8.55 6.74
C ILE A 83 -9.94 9.29 6.45
N LEU A 84 -8.95 8.59 5.92
CA LEU A 84 -7.58 9.09 5.75
C LEU A 84 -7.44 10.15 4.64
N LYS A 85 -8.37 10.22 3.68
CA LYS A 85 -8.33 11.21 2.60
C LYS A 85 -8.36 12.66 3.07
N ASP A 86 -8.94 12.93 4.24
CA ASP A 86 -9.06 14.27 4.83
C ASP A 86 -8.04 14.50 5.95
N GLU A 87 -7.36 13.44 6.39
CA GLU A 87 -6.40 13.48 7.48
C GLU A 87 -5.01 13.95 6.98
N PRO A 88 -4.26 14.68 7.82
CA PRO A 88 -2.91 15.10 7.45
C PRO A 88 -1.97 13.89 7.38
N ILE A 89 -1.30 13.76 6.24
CA ILE A 89 -0.24 12.74 6.05
C ILE A 89 0.93 13.09 6.97
N TYR A 90 1.32 12.14 7.82
CA TYR A 90 2.47 12.32 8.71
C TYR A 90 3.78 12.16 7.95
N LYS A 91 3.87 11.09 7.15
CA LYS A 91 5.05 10.79 6.32
C LYS A 91 4.63 10.00 5.09
N LEU A 92 5.34 10.18 3.99
CA LEU A 92 5.26 9.35 2.80
C LEU A 92 6.62 8.71 2.58
N ASP A 93 6.65 7.38 2.47
CA ASP A 93 7.86 6.61 2.18
C ASP A 93 7.63 5.84 0.88
N ILE A 94 8.59 5.92 -0.04
CA ILE A 94 8.54 5.22 -1.32
C ILE A 94 9.90 4.59 -1.55
N TYR A 95 9.94 3.28 -1.61
CA TYR A 95 11.16 2.52 -1.81
C TYR A 95 10.92 1.31 -2.71
N ASP A 96 11.99 0.85 -3.34
CA ASP A 96 12.02 -0.37 -4.15
C ASP A 96 12.75 -1.42 -3.32
N ASP A 97 12.04 -2.51 -3.01
CA ASP A 97 12.54 -3.68 -2.31
C ASP A 97 12.80 -4.77 -3.36
N ASN A 98 14.05 -5.18 -3.50
CA ASN A 98 14.41 -6.29 -4.38
C ASN A 98 14.38 -7.55 -3.52
N THR A 99 13.40 -8.42 -3.75
CA THR A 99 13.38 -9.73 -3.10
C THR A 99 14.37 -10.64 -3.83
N GLU A 100 15.59 -10.75 -3.29
CA GLU A 100 16.66 -11.66 -3.76
C GLU A 100 16.33 -13.14 -3.55
#